data_AF-A0A2N5IA58-F1
#
_entry.id   AF-A0A2N5IA58-F1
#
_cell.length_a   1.000
_cell.length_b   1.000
_cell.length_c   1.000
_cell.angle_alpha   90.00
_cell.angle_beta   90.00
_cell.angle_gamma   90.00
#
_symmetry.space_group_name_H-M   'P 1'
#
loop_
_entity.id
_entity.type
_entity.pdbx_description
1 polymer ?
#
loop_
_entity_poly.entity_id
_entity_poly.type
_entity_poly.pdbx_seq_one_letter_code
_entity_poly.pdbx_strand_id
1 'polypeptide(L)'
;MVKMTIVTKDDLFNMIAPIHVYQKADLMYEKEAKVAFKKLKEVRENMVIADYFGDSLSTLKERSVKNVDMYAFWRVYNRLFEEIVKEEFPSFTAGYDKYGAKCFFQEGQMLLDGDDYDCFPFYLDTNGLKGRLYDLSKEIA
;
A
#
# COMPACT_ATOMS: atom_id res chain seq x y z
N MET A 1 23.07 8.16 -21.59
CA MET A 1 22.01 8.76 -20.74
C MET A 1 21.20 7.62 -20.15
N VAL A 2 21.24 7.43 -18.82
CA VAL A 2 20.32 6.50 -18.16
C VAL A 2 18.95 7.17 -18.17
N LYS A 3 17.98 6.54 -18.83
CA LYS A 3 16.59 7.01 -18.83
C LYS A 3 16.06 6.76 -17.41
N MET A 4 15.95 7.82 -16.62
CA MET A 4 15.48 7.72 -15.26
C MET A 4 13.98 7.40 -15.31
N THR A 5 13.61 6.18 -14.91
CA THR A 5 12.20 5.78 -14.85
C THR A 5 11.51 6.61 -13.78
N ILE A 6 10.55 7.43 -14.19
CA ILE A 6 9.66 8.13 -13.27
C ILE A 6 8.77 7.07 -12.62
N VAL A 7 8.79 7.00 -11.30
CA VAL A 7 7.94 6.11 -10.50
C VAL A 7 6.93 6.99 -9.80
N THR A 8 5.65 6.83 -10.12
CA THR A 8 4.57 7.52 -9.43
C THR A 8 4.18 6.80 -8.14
N LYS A 9 3.37 7.44 -7.31
CA LYS A 9 2.81 6.82 -6.11
C LYS A 9 1.93 5.62 -6.45
N ASP A 10 1.09 5.75 -7.47
CA ASP A 10 0.24 4.67 -7.99
C ASP A 10 1.10 3.49 -8.48
N ASP A 11 2.18 3.75 -9.22
CA ASP A 11 3.12 2.70 -9.64
C ASP A 11 3.73 1.98 -8.43
N LEU A 12 4.13 2.75 -7.42
CA LEU A 12 4.72 2.19 -6.21
C LEU A 12 3.70 1.37 -5.42
N PHE A 13 2.49 1.87 -5.23
CA PHE A 13 1.43 1.11 -4.57
C PHE A 13 1.16 -0.20 -5.30
N ASN A 14 1.07 -0.19 -6.63
CA ASN A 14 0.87 -1.39 -7.46
C ASN A 14 2.05 -2.39 -7.37
N MET A 15 3.24 -1.95 -6.98
CA MET A 15 4.39 -2.82 -6.72
C MET A 15 4.44 -3.33 -5.28
N ILE A 16 3.90 -2.59 -4.31
CA ILE A 16 3.95 -2.92 -2.88
C ILE A 16 2.76 -3.79 -2.46
N ALA A 17 1.56 -3.42 -2.90
CA ALA A 17 0.31 -4.03 -2.50
C ALA A 17 0.28 -5.55 -2.66
N PRO A 18 0.63 -6.15 -3.82
CA PRO A 18 0.60 -7.61 -3.96
C PRO A 18 1.58 -8.32 -3.03
N ILE A 19 2.72 -7.70 -2.73
CA ILE A 19 3.73 -8.26 -1.81
C ILE A 19 3.20 -8.24 -0.38
N HIS A 20 2.60 -7.12 0.02
CA HIS A 20 2.03 -6.97 1.35
C HIS A 20 0.87 -7.95 1.59
N VAL A 21 -0.08 -8.02 0.64
CA VAL A 21 -1.23 -8.94 0.70
C VAL A 21 -0.77 -10.39 0.76
N TYR A 22 0.22 -10.79 -0.06
CA TYR A 22 0.81 -12.14 0.01
C TYR A 22 1.42 -12.47 1.38
N GLN A 23 2.08 -11.50 2.01
CA GLN A 23 2.75 -11.70 3.30
C GLN A 23 1.79 -11.72 4.49
N LYS A 24 0.62 -11.08 4.39
CA LYS A 24 -0.26 -10.83 5.55
C LYS A 24 -1.66 -11.42 5.43
N ALA A 25 -2.22 -11.53 4.23
CA ALA A 25 -3.61 -11.91 4.05
C ALA A 25 -3.74 -13.27 3.37
N ASP A 26 -3.11 -13.47 2.21
CA ASP A 26 -3.40 -14.66 1.40
C ASP A 26 -2.21 -15.11 0.54
N LEU A 27 -1.76 -16.35 0.78
CA LEU A 27 -0.68 -16.99 0.05
C LEU A 27 -1.00 -17.24 -1.44
N MET A 28 -2.28 -17.19 -1.84
CA MET A 28 -2.69 -17.38 -3.23
C MET A 28 -2.06 -16.32 -4.17
N TYR A 29 -1.72 -15.14 -3.64
CA TYR A 29 -1.12 -14.05 -4.40
C TYR A 29 0.40 -14.17 -4.59
N GLU A 30 1.00 -15.35 -4.35
CA GLU A 30 2.45 -15.56 -4.51
C GLU A 30 2.93 -15.17 -5.92
N LYS A 31 2.13 -15.42 -6.96
CA LYS A 31 2.49 -15.13 -8.35
C LYS A 31 2.57 -13.62 -8.59
N GLU A 32 1.55 -12.89 -8.16
CA GLU A 32 1.44 -11.43 -8.25
C GLU A 32 2.56 -10.77 -7.45
N ALA A 33 2.79 -11.23 -6.22
CA ALA A 33 3.87 -10.77 -5.35
C ALA A 33 5.26 -10.94 -5.99
N LYS A 34 5.53 -12.08 -6.64
CA LYS A 34 6.80 -12.29 -7.36
C LYS A 34 6.99 -11.33 -8.53
N VAL A 35 5.93 -11.10 -9.32
CA VAL A 35 5.97 -10.15 -10.45
C VAL A 35 6.19 -8.73 -9.95
N ALA A 36 5.45 -8.32 -8.92
CA ALA A 36 5.57 -7.01 -8.31
C ALA A 36 6.97 -6.80 -7.70
N PHE A 37 7.50 -7.78 -6.97
CA PHE A 37 8.83 -7.70 -6.38
C PHE A 37 9.94 -7.61 -7.42
N LYS A 38 9.81 -8.33 -8.55
CA LYS A 38 10.74 -8.19 -9.67
C LYS A 38 10.76 -6.76 -10.21
N LYS A 39 9.60 -6.17 -10.48
CA LYS A 39 9.47 -4.78 -10.96
C LYS A 39 10.05 -3.79 -9.96
N LEU A 40 9.73 -3.94 -8.67
CA LEU A 40 10.25 -3.09 -7.60
C LEU A 40 11.78 -3.10 -7.56
N LYS A 41 12.40 -4.28 -7.76
CA LYS A 41 13.86 -4.43 -7.80
C LYS A 41 14.51 -3.77 -9.01
N GLU A 42 13.80 -3.63 -10.13
CA GLU A 42 14.28 -2.94 -11.34
C GLU A 42 14.36 -1.43 -11.12
N VAL A 43 13.53 -0.87 -10.25
CA VAL A 43 13.47 0.57 -9.94
C VAL A 43 13.97 0.94 -8.54
N ARG A 44 14.58 0.00 -7.80
CA ARG A 44 14.97 0.18 -6.39
C ARG A 44 15.94 1.34 -6.11
N GLU A 45 16.68 1.79 -7.12
CA GLU A 45 17.61 2.92 -7.03
C GLU A 45 16.89 4.28 -7.14
N ASN A 46 15.58 4.28 -7.43
CA ASN A 46 14.78 5.49 -7.51
C ASN A 46 14.62 6.14 -6.11
N MET A 47 14.80 7.45 -6.04
CA MET A 47 14.75 8.22 -4.78
C MET A 47 13.41 8.10 -4.04
N VAL A 48 12.29 7.95 -4.78
CA VAL A 48 10.97 7.72 -4.18
C VAL A 48 10.98 6.41 -3.39
N ILE A 49 11.56 5.34 -3.94
CA ILE A 49 11.66 4.05 -3.24
C ILE A 49 12.51 4.20 -1.96
N ALA A 50 13.62 4.92 -2.06
CA ALA A 50 14.48 5.17 -0.91
C ALA A 50 13.76 5.94 0.21
N ASP A 51 12.91 6.92 -0.12
CA ASP A 51 12.12 7.68 0.85
C ASP A 51 11.10 6.79 1.60
N TYR A 52 10.37 5.95 0.88
CA TYR A 52 9.37 5.09 1.52
C TYR A 52 10.00 3.98 2.37
N PHE A 53 11.10 3.37 1.91
CA PHE A 53 11.72 2.25 2.62
C PHE A 53 12.68 2.68 3.72
N GLY A 54 13.33 3.85 3.60
CA GLY A 54 14.34 4.33 4.54
C GLY A 54 15.38 3.27 4.88
N ASP A 55 15.62 3.04 6.17
CA ASP A 55 16.59 2.06 6.68
C ASP A 55 16.29 0.60 6.27
N SER A 56 15.04 0.31 5.92
CA SER A 56 14.63 -1.03 5.46
C SER A 56 14.87 -1.27 3.97
N LEU A 57 15.50 -0.34 3.23
CA LEU A 57 15.76 -0.50 1.79
C LEU A 57 16.58 -1.77 1.45
N SER A 58 17.37 -2.26 2.41
CA SER A 58 18.13 -3.50 2.30
C SER A 58 17.25 -4.73 2.01
N THR A 59 15.98 -4.73 2.40
CA THR A 59 15.00 -5.80 2.11
C THR A 59 14.84 -6.06 0.61
N LEU A 60 15.04 -5.03 -0.24
CA LEU A 60 14.96 -5.16 -1.70
C LEU A 60 16.14 -5.93 -2.31
N LYS A 61 17.18 -6.23 -1.52
CA LYS A 61 18.31 -7.08 -1.92
C LYS A 61 17.97 -8.57 -1.84
N GLU A 62 16.89 -8.94 -1.14
CA GLU A 62 16.48 -10.32 -1.00
C GLU A 62 16.24 -11.00 -2.35
N ARG A 63 16.57 -12.30 -2.42
CA ARG A 63 16.42 -13.09 -3.64
C ARG A 63 14.97 -13.48 -3.92
N SER A 64 14.20 -13.65 -2.84
CA SER A 64 12.83 -14.15 -2.89
C SER A 64 11.92 -13.22 -2.11
N VAL A 65 10.70 -13.01 -2.65
CA VAL A 65 9.64 -12.28 -1.96
C VAL A 65 9.25 -12.94 -0.63
N LYS A 66 9.58 -14.23 -0.42
CA LYS A 66 9.31 -14.95 0.84
C LYS A 66 10.22 -14.51 2.00
N ASN A 67 11.36 -13.91 1.69
CA ASN A 67 12.39 -13.59 2.69
C ASN A 67 12.44 -12.10 3.03
N VAL A 68 11.55 -11.29 2.45
CA VAL A 68 11.53 -9.85 2.70
C VAL A 68 11.08 -9.55 4.12
N ASP A 69 11.57 -8.44 4.67
CA ASP A 69 11.05 -7.87 5.91
C ASP A 69 9.58 -7.46 5.74
N MET A 70 8.67 -8.25 6.31
CA MET A 70 7.22 -8.00 6.25
C MET A 70 6.84 -6.63 6.85
N TYR A 71 7.57 -6.15 7.86
CA TYR A 71 7.26 -4.90 8.53
C TYR A 71 7.62 -3.70 7.65
N ALA A 72 8.69 -3.81 6.86
CA ALA A 72 9.02 -2.79 5.87
C ALA A 72 7.87 -2.61 4.86
N PHE A 73 7.37 -3.72 4.30
CA PHE A 73 6.28 -3.67 3.33
C PHE A 73 4.96 -3.20 3.94
N TRP A 74 4.66 -3.59 5.18
CA TRP A 74 3.50 -3.10 5.92
C TRP A 74 3.54 -1.58 6.14
N ARG A 75 4.68 -1.01 6.58
CA ARG A 75 4.82 0.44 6.76
C ARG A 75 4.61 1.19 5.44
N VAL A 76 5.26 0.72 4.38
CA VAL A 76 5.17 1.34 3.05
C VAL A 76 3.75 1.27 2.51
N TYR A 77 3.09 0.10 2.61
CA TYR A 77 1.70 -0.08 2.19
C TYR A 77 0.77 0.90 2.90
N ASN A 78 0.80 0.95 4.23
CA ASN A 78 -0.06 1.82 5.02
C ASN A 78 0.18 3.31 4.72
N ARG A 79 1.45 3.74 4.56
CA ARG A 79 1.78 5.12 4.21
C ARG A 79 1.23 5.49 2.84
N LEU A 80 1.46 4.65 1.83
CA LEU A 80 0.95 4.87 0.48
C LEU A 80 -0.57 4.88 0.43
N PHE A 81 -1.21 3.95 1.13
CA PHE A 81 -2.66 3.89 1.25
C PHE A 81 -3.22 5.21 1.78
N GLU A 82 -2.70 5.67 2.93
CA GLU A 82 -3.18 6.90 3.57
C GLU A 82 -3.00 8.12 2.67
N GLU A 83 -1.83 8.22 2.02
CA GLU A 83 -1.54 9.32 1.11
C GLU A 83 -2.45 9.30 -0.14
N ILE A 84 -2.75 8.13 -0.71
CA ILE A 84 -3.66 8.00 -1.86
C ILE A 84 -5.09 8.39 -1.45
N VAL A 85 -5.58 7.89 -0.31
CA VAL A 85 -6.93 8.23 0.16
C VAL A 85 -7.06 9.73 0.40
N LYS A 86 -6.08 10.38 1.02
CA LYS A 86 -6.11 11.83 1.27
C LYS A 86 -5.99 12.67 0.00
N GLU A 87 -5.31 12.18 -1.03
CA GLU A 87 -5.25 12.86 -2.34
C GLU A 87 -6.59 12.79 -3.08
N GLU A 88 -7.24 11.63 -3.05
CA GLU A 88 -8.53 11.43 -3.74
C GLU A 88 -9.70 12.08 -2.96
N PHE A 89 -9.70 11.97 -1.63
CA PHE A 89 -10.77 12.46 -0.75
C PHE A 89 -10.19 13.19 0.47
N PRO A 90 -9.80 14.48 0.34
CA PRO A 90 -9.19 15.25 1.44
C PRO A 90 -10.09 15.44 2.67
N SER A 91 -11.41 15.26 2.53
CA SER A 91 -12.37 15.32 3.62
C SER A 91 -12.34 14.08 4.53
N PHE A 92 -11.74 12.98 4.07
CA PHE A 92 -11.64 11.76 4.86
C PHE A 92 -10.55 11.93 5.91
N THR A 93 -10.86 11.57 7.15
CA THR A 93 -9.93 11.67 8.28
C THR A 93 -9.48 10.27 8.70
N ALA A 94 -8.17 10.07 8.78
CA ALA A 94 -7.61 8.82 9.29
C ALA A 94 -7.78 8.75 10.81
N GLY A 95 -8.07 7.57 11.33
CA GLY A 95 -8.20 7.32 12.75
C GLY A 95 -8.14 5.84 13.08
N TYR A 96 -8.60 5.50 14.28
CA TYR A 96 -8.67 4.14 14.78
C TYR A 96 -10.09 3.83 15.22
N ASP A 97 -10.54 2.62 14.97
CA ASP A 97 -11.77 2.13 15.59
C ASP A 97 -11.53 1.76 17.07
N LYS A 98 -12.58 1.25 17.72
CA LYS A 98 -12.51 0.86 19.14
C LYS A 98 -11.65 -0.39 19.42
N TYR A 99 -11.27 -1.14 18.39
CA TYR A 99 -10.44 -2.34 18.48
C TYR A 99 -8.98 -2.08 18.08
N GLY A 100 -8.68 -0.89 17.54
CA GLY A 100 -7.34 -0.49 17.14
C GLY A 100 -7.05 -0.70 15.65
N ALA A 101 -8.07 -1.01 14.84
CA ALA A 101 -7.94 -1.10 13.39
C ALA A 101 -7.82 0.32 12.79
N LYS A 102 -6.95 0.49 11.78
CA LYS A 102 -6.84 1.75 11.05
C LYS A 102 -8.05 1.96 10.17
N CYS A 103 -8.70 3.11 10.32
CA CYS A 103 -9.90 3.42 9.57
C CYS A 103 -9.86 4.82 8.97
N PHE A 104 -10.70 5.05 7.96
CA PHE A 104 -11.05 6.39 7.51
C PHE A 104 -12.48 6.73 7.89
N PHE A 105 -12.68 8.00 8.27
CA PHE A 105 -13.97 8.55 8.68
C PHE A 105 -14.34 9.77 7.86
N GLN A 106 -15.63 9.97 7.65
CA GLN A 106 -16.21 11.24 7.20
C GLN A 106 -17.44 11.53 8.06
N GLU A 107 -17.49 12.73 8.65
CA GLU A 107 -18.63 13.18 9.46
C GLU A 107 -19.02 12.19 10.59
N GLY A 108 -18.04 11.46 11.13
CA GLY A 108 -18.25 10.47 12.19
C GLY A 108 -18.68 9.08 11.71
N GLN A 109 -18.95 8.90 10.40
CA GLN A 109 -19.17 7.60 9.78
C GLN A 109 -17.83 6.97 9.40
N MET A 110 -17.64 5.71 9.78
CA MET A 110 -16.49 4.89 9.35
C MET A 110 -16.71 4.39 7.93
N LEU A 111 -15.73 4.58 7.04
CA LEU A 111 -15.85 4.33 5.60
C LEU A 111 -14.97 3.17 5.11
N LEU A 112 -13.73 3.12 5.60
CA LEU A 112 -12.78 2.06 5.31
C LEU A 112 -12.35 1.50 6.65
N ASP A 113 -12.63 0.22 6.88
CA ASP A 113 -12.25 -0.52 8.07
C ASP A 113 -11.03 -1.40 7.79
N GLY A 114 -10.02 -1.20 8.62
CA GLY A 114 -8.80 -1.99 8.61
C GLY A 114 -8.94 -3.35 9.29
N ASP A 115 -7.81 -4.02 9.46
CA ASP A 115 -7.70 -5.23 10.30
C ASP A 115 -7.15 -4.88 11.69
N ASP A 116 -7.34 -5.76 12.68
CA ASP A 116 -6.98 -5.69 14.10
C ASP A 116 -5.45 -5.60 14.38
N TYR A 117 -4.65 -5.25 13.37
CA TYR A 117 -3.19 -5.17 13.40
C TYR A 117 -2.65 -3.89 12.75
N ASP A 118 -3.31 -2.76 12.99
CA ASP A 118 -2.84 -1.44 12.55
C ASP A 118 -2.67 -1.37 11.01
N CYS A 119 -3.54 -2.07 10.28
CA CYS A 119 -3.47 -2.24 8.83
C CYS A 119 -4.74 -1.71 8.17
N PHE A 120 -4.60 -0.91 7.10
CA PHE A 120 -5.73 -0.55 6.26
C PHE A 120 -6.24 -1.76 5.45
N PRO A 121 -7.49 -1.72 4.92
CA PRO A 121 -8.02 -2.82 4.13
C PRO A 121 -7.12 -3.17 2.92
N PHE A 122 -7.11 -4.45 2.57
CA PHE A 122 -6.22 -5.00 1.55
C PHE A 122 -6.74 -4.73 0.13
N TYR A 123 -5.91 -4.09 -0.68
CA TYR A 123 -6.09 -3.95 -2.12
C TYR A 123 -4.84 -4.43 -2.82
N LEU A 124 -5.00 -5.01 -4.02
CA LEU A 124 -3.87 -5.50 -4.83
C LEU A 124 -3.24 -4.40 -5.69
N ASP A 125 -4.00 -3.34 -5.98
CA ASP A 125 -3.56 -2.22 -6.79
C ASP A 125 -4.40 -0.96 -6.50
N THR A 126 -3.96 0.14 -7.10
CA THR A 126 -4.55 1.46 -6.94
C THR A 126 -5.92 1.55 -7.58
N ASN A 127 -6.19 0.78 -8.65
CA ASN A 127 -7.50 0.78 -9.30
C ASN A 127 -8.56 0.19 -8.37
N GLY A 128 -8.24 -0.91 -7.68
CA GLY A 128 -9.11 -1.49 -6.65
C GLY A 128 -9.40 -0.50 -5.52
N LEU A 129 -8.37 0.18 -5.00
CA LEU A 129 -8.52 1.18 -3.94
C LEU A 129 -9.40 2.35 -4.41
N LYS A 130 -9.05 2.99 -5.53
CA LYS A 130 -9.79 4.15 -6.06
C LYS A 130 -11.21 3.80 -6.46
N GLY A 131 -11.45 2.59 -6.99
CA GLY A 131 -12.78 2.08 -7.27
C GLY A 131 -13.64 2.03 -6.01
N ARG A 132 -13.12 1.46 -4.90
CA ARG A 132 -13.87 1.43 -3.64
C ARG A 132 -14.10 2.82 -3.06
N LEU A 133 -13.11 3.71 -3.12
CA LEU A 133 -13.28 5.10 -2.69
C LEU A 133 -14.39 5.82 -3.46
N TYR A 134 -14.45 5.62 -4.78
CA TYR A 134 -15.50 6.18 -5.61
C TYR A 134 -16.89 5.63 -5.23
N ASP A 135 -17.01 4.34 -4.96
CA ASP A 135 -18.29 3.76 -4.52
C ASP A 135 -18.72 4.30 -3.14
N LEU A 136 -17.79 4.40 -2.19
CA LEU A 136 -18.04 5.03 -0.88
C LEU A 136 -18.52 6.48 -1.03
N SER A 137 -17.93 7.26 -1.94
CA SER A 137 -18.33 8.64 -2.16
C SER A 137 -19.79 8.79 -2.62
N LYS A 138 -20.37 7.78 -3.27
CA LYS A 138 -21.78 7.76 -3.67
C LYS A 138 -22.71 7.35 -2.53
N GLU A 139 -22.21 6.60 -1.56
CA GLU A 139 -22.97 6.15 -0.39
C GLU A 139 -23.18 7.29 0.62
N ILE A 140 -22.33 8.33 0.57
CA ILE A 140 -22.31 9.47 1.51
C ILE A 140 -22.96 10.74 0.91
N ALA A 141 -23.15 10.78 -0.42
CA ALA A 141 -23.78 11.89 -1.14
C ALA A 141 -25.31 11.79 -1.15
#